data_AF-A0A564G899-F1
#
_entry.id   AF-A0A564G899-F1
#
_cell.length_a   1.000
_cell.length_b   1.000
_cell.length_c   1.000
_cell.angle_alpha   90.00
_cell.angle_beta   90.00
_cell.angle_gamma   90.00
#
_symmetry.space_group_name_H-M   'P 1'
#
loop_
_entity.id
_entity.type
_entity.pdbx_description
1 polymer ?
#
loop_
_entity_poly.entity_id
_entity_poly.type
_entity_poly.pdbx_seq_one_letter_code
_entity_poly.pdbx_strand_id
1 'polypeptide(L)'
;MIGRLSVVALALALGAGQARAEEGNIFSNLLKYGGTTVPPSQPKDLEPPYCPTVDVPEGGAAMATHGGRGEGASGIRSQATLGQLARECQRLEDGSIRVKIGVEVKVLLGPGGAPGRFDVPVTLSIRYNEKPVTSRTARLSVTVGPGEAQGFASTVEDNFIVPAAMTADYEIFAAVGGAKAPAKPKPRRKPAVATVPETGGAGAAQ
;
A
#
# COMPACT_ATOMS: atom_id res chain seq x y z
N MET A 1 -29.35 62.83 38.03
CA MET A 1 -28.85 62.44 36.69
C MET A 1 -27.33 62.60 36.70
N ILE A 2 -26.60 61.78 35.92
CA ILE A 2 -25.13 61.57 35.92
C ILE A 2 -24.75 60.48 36.95
N GLY A 3 -24.28 59.28 36.62
CA GLY A 3 -23.77 58.73 35.37
C GLY A 3 -22.63 57.77 35.76
N ARG A 4 -22.94 56.49 35.97
CA ARG A 4 -21.97 55.43 36.32
C ARG A 4 -21.11 55.12 35.10
N LEU A 5 -19.79 55.31 35.19
CA LEU A 5 -18.82 54.67 34.30
C LEU A 5 -17.73 54.01 35.16
N SER A 6 -17.91 52.72 35.44
CA SER A 6 -16.86 51.85 35.97
C SER A 6 -16.02 51.35 34.79
N VAL A 7 -14.75 51.74 34.74
CA VAL A 7 -13.75 51.18 33.82
C VAL A 7 -13.23 49.88 34.45
N VAL A 8 -13.67 48.75 33.92
CA VAL A 8 -13.11 47.42 34.24
C VAL A 8 -11.91 47.18 33.33
N ALA A 9 -10.71 47.19 33.90
CA ALA A 9 -9.49 46.80 33.20
C ALA A 9 -9.43 45.26 33.11
N LEU A 10 -9.60 44.73 31.90
CA LEU A 10 -9.47 43.30 31.59
C LEU A 10 -7.99 42.96 31.36
N ALA A 11 -7.33 42.42 32.40
CA ALA A 11 -5.99 41.86 32.26
C ALA A 11 -6.07 40.43 31.69
N LEU A 12 -5.81 40.27 30.39
CA LEU A 12 -5.53 38.97 29.79
C LEU A 12 -4.12 38.52 30.19
N ALA A 13 -4.02 37.60 31.16
CA ALA A 13 -2.81 36.82 31.38
C ALA A 13 -2.82 35.61 30.44
N LEU A 14 -2.05 35.70 29.35
CA LEU A 14 -1.69 34.55 28.53
C LEU A 14 -0.85 33.59 29.39
N GLY A 15 -1.41 32.41 29.68
CA GLY A 15 -0.66 31.29 30.22
C GLY A 15 0.29 30.73 29.16
N ALA A 16 1.50 31.31 29.08
CA ALA A 16 2.63 30.66 28.45
C ALA A 16 3.05 29.48 29.36
N GLY A 17 2.87 28.26 28.86
CA GLY A 17 3.41 27.06 29.49
C GLY A 17 4.89 27.26 29.77
N GLN A 18 5.30 27.00 31.01
CA GLN A 18 6.69 27.10 31.42
C GLN A 18 7.52 26.08 30.64
N ALA A 19 8.20 26.55 29.60
CA ALA A 19 9.36 25.87 29.05
C ALA A 19 10.43 25.91 30.15
N ARG A 20 10.66 24.77 30.82
CA ARG A 20 11.84 24.61 31.65
C ARG A 20 13.05 24.68 30.74
N ALA A 21 13.72 25.84 30.77
CA ALA A 21 15.06 25.99 30.22
C ALA A 21 16.01 25.10 31.03
N GLU A 22 16.65 24.15 30.35
CA GLU A 22 17.80 23.44 30.90
C GLU A 22 18.93 24.46 31.09
N GLU A 23 19.39 24.65 32.34
CA GLU A 23 20.46 25.60 32.71
C GLU A 23 21.84 25.12 32.23
N GLY A 24 21.99 24.95 30.92
CA GLY A 24 23.29 25.02 30.26
C GLY A 24 23.67 26.49 30.13
N ASN A 25 24.85 26.86 30.65
CA ASN A 25 25.36 28.23 30.72
C ASN A 25 25.09 29.02 29.42
N ILE A 26 24.36 30.13 29.53
CA ILE A 26 23.87 30.99 28.44
C ILE A 26 25.03 31.43 27.53
N PHE A 27 26.21 31.66 28.12
CA PHE A 27 27.44 32.00 27.40
C PHE A 27 27.98 30.84 26.55
N SER A 28 27.87 29.60 27.05
CA SER A 28 28.27 28.40 26.30
C SER A 28 27.37 28.19 25.09
N ASN A 29 26.06 28.41 25.27
CA ASN A 29 25.08 28.28 24.19
C ASN A 29 25.27 29.38 23.12
N LEU A 30 25.54 30.62 23.53
CA LEU A 30 25.82 31.73 22.60
C LEU A 30 27.09 31.48 21.77
N LEU A 31 28.15 30.94 22.39
CA LEU A 31 29.41 30.64 21.70
C LEU A 31 29.29 29.44 20.74
N LYS A 32 28.50 28.42 21.11
CA LYS A 32 28.42 27.16 20.37
C LYS A 32 27.35 27.15 19.27
N TYR A 33 26.24 27.84 19.50
CA TYR A 33 25.06 27.78 18.62
C TYR A 33 24.64 29.14 18.05
N GLY A 34 25.37 30.22 18.36
CA GLY A 34 25.05 31.57 17.88
C GLY A 34 23.75 32.15 18.47
N GLY A 35 23.24 31.58 19.55
CA GLY A 35 22.00 31.99 20.22
C GLY A 35 21.90 31.45 21.65
N THR A 36 21.01 32.03 22.47
CA THR A 36 20.85 31.65 23.89
C THR A 36 20.15 30.32 24.11
N THR A 37 19.66 29.70 23.03
CA THR A 37 18.90 28.45 23.05
C THR A 37 19.63 27.38 22.26
N VAL A 38 19.72 26.17 22.82
CA VAL A 38 20.18 25.00 22.09
C VAL A 38 19.17 24.74 20.95
N PRO A 39 19.61 24.62 19.68
CA PRO A 39 18.72 24.24 18.61
C PRO A 39 18.09 22.88 18.95
N PRO A 40 16.77 22.70 18.72
CA PRO A 40 16.10 21.45 19.04
C PRO A 40 16.88 20.30 18.38
N SER A 41 17.31 19.33 19.19
CA SER A 41 17.89 18.08 18.72
C SER A 41 17.02 17.55 17.59
N GLN A 42 17.51 17.56 16.36
CA GLN A 42 16.78 16.94 15.26
C GLN A 42 16.47 15.49 15.67
N PRO A 43 15.26 14.98 15.40
CA PRO A 43 14.97 13.58 15.65
C PRO A 43 16.08 12.77 14.97
N LYS A 44 16.67 11.82 15.69
CA LYS A 44 17.74 10.96 15.16
C LYS A 44 17.33 10.53 13.76
N ASP A 45 18.13 10.89 12.76
CA ASP A 45 17.93 10.45 11.38
C ASP A 45 18.04 8.92 11.39
N LEU A 46 16.90 8.26 11.61
CA LEU A 46 16.79 6.83 11.43
C LEU A 46 17.06 6.61 9.94
N GLU A 47 18.11 5.85 9.64
CA GLU A 47 18.46 5.47 8.28
C GLU A 47 17.18 5.03 7.54
N PRO A 48 16.96 5.52 6.30
CA PRO A 48 15.73 5.24 5.57
C PRO A 48 15.42 3.74 5.58
N PRO A 49 14.20 3.34 5.98
CA PRO A 49 13.84 1.93 6.00
C PRO A 49 13.86 1.35 4.59
N TYR A 50 14.23 0.08 4.47
CA TYR A 50 13.99 -0.66 3.24
C TYR A 50 12.50 -0.61 2.92
N CYS A 51 12.18 -0.13 1.72
CA CYS A 51 10.82 0.03 1.25
C CYS A 51 10.80 -0.57 -0.17
N PRO A 52 10.25 -1.78 -0.36
CA PRO A 52 10.11 -2.42 -1.68
C PRO A 52 8.92 -1.85 -2.45
N THR A 53 8.88 -2.05 -3.77
CA THR A 53 7.70 -1.68 -4.60
C THR A 53 6.46 -2.49 -4.23
N VAL A 54 5.30 -1.97 -4.61
CA VAL A 54 4.03 -2.71 -4.49
C VAL A 54 3.86 -3.53 -5.76
N ASP A 55 3.90 -4.85 -5.61
CA ASP A 55 3.70 -5.79 -6.70
C ASP A 55 2.25 -6.22 -6.79
N VAL A 56 1.83 -6.59 -8.00
CA VAL A 56 0.47 -7.07 -8.26
C VAL A 56 0.55 -8.56 -8.58
N PRO A 57 -0.08 -9.44 -7.79
CA PRO A 57 -0.06 -10.86 -8.07
C PRO A 57 -0.84 -11.16 -9.36
N GLU A 58 -0.52 -12.28 -9.99
CA GLU A 58 -1.21 -12.77 -11.19
C GLU A 58 -2.73 -12.83 -11.00
N GLY A 59 -3.47 -12.21 -11.91
CA GLY A 59 -4.93 -12.10 -11.82
C GLY A 59 -5.45 -11.14 -10.74
N GLY A 60 -4.58 -10.43 -10.02
CA GLY A 60 -4.93 -9.41 -9.03
C GLY A 60 -5.02 -7.99 -9.60
N ALA A 61 -4.64 -7.76 -10.86
CA ALA A 61 -4.65 -6.42 -11.46
C ALA A 61 -6.06 -5.92 -11.80
N ALA A 62 -6.97 -6.85 -12.10
CA ALA A 62 -8.32 -6.53 -12.55
C ALA A 62 -9.31 -7.62 -12.17
N MET A 63 -10.54 -7.22 -11.89
CA MET A 63 -11.69 -8.12 -11.74
C MET A 63 -12.82 -7.66 -12.66
N ALA A 64 -13.49 -8.60 -13.32
CA ALA A 64 -14.65 -8.32 -14.15
C ALA A 64 -15.91 -8.93 -13.53
N THR A 65 -16.94 -8.12 -13.40
CA THR A 65 -18.28 -8.57 -13.01
C THR A 65 -19.07 -8.87 -14.27
N HIS A 66 -19.60 -10.08 -14.38
CA HIS A 66 -20.36 -10.54 -15.54
C HIS A 66 -21.86 -10.51 -15.24
N GLY A 67 -22.66 -10.15 -16.25
CA GLY A 67 -24.11 -10.32 -16.25
C GLY A 67 -24.45 -11.72 -16.77
N GLY A 68 -25.39 -12.40 -16.12
CA GLY A 68 -25.65 -13.84 -16.28
C GLY A 68 -26.14 -14.35 -17.64
N ARG A 69 -25.91 -13.66 -18.75
CA ARG A 69 -26.35 -14.10 -20.09
C ARG A 69 -25.37 -13.85 -21.25
N GLY A 70 -24.23 -13.21 -21.03
CA GLY A 70 -23.23 -12.99 -22.10
C GLY A 70 -21.98 -13.84 -21.90
N GLU A 71 -21.55 -14.56 -22.93
CA GLU A 71 -20.23 -15.21 -22.98
C GLU A 71 -19.17 -14.22 -23.49
N GLY A 72 -18.01 -14.21 -22.84
CA GLY A 72 -16.89 -13.35 -23.21
C GLY A 72 -17.09 -11.87 -22.89
N ALA A 73 -16.42 -10.99 -23.63
CA ALA A 73 -16.36 -9.56 -23.35
C ALA A 73 -17.73 -8.84 -23.40
N SER A 74 -18.72 -9.40 -24.11
CA SER A 74 -20.08 -8.85 -24.21
C SER A 74 -20.90 -9.07 -22.94
N GLY A 75 -20.54 -10.04 -22.11
CA GLY A 75 -21.19 -10.32 -20.82
C GLY A 75 -20.71 -9.44 -19.67
N ILE A 76 -19.70 -8.61 -19.89
CA ILE A 76 -19.07 -7.81 -18.83
C ILE A 76 -19.98 -6.61 -18.49
N ARG A 77 -20.38 -6.52 -17.23
CA ARG A 77 -21.15 -5.40 -16.67
C ARG A 77 -20.24 -4.28 -16.19
N SER A 78 -19.15 -4.66 -15.52
CA SER A 78 -18.16 -3.70 -15.02
C SER A 78 -16.80 -4.38 -14.89
N GLN A 79 -15.73 -3.62 -15.06
CA GLN A 79 -14.37 -4.04 -14.78
C GLN A 79 -13.77 -3.11 -13.74
N ALA A 80 -13.27 -3.65 -12.64
CA ALA A 80 -12.47 -2.91 -11.70
C ALA A 80 -11.00 -3.23 -11.93
N THR A 81 -10.15 -2.20 -12.00
CA THR A 81 -8.71 -2.31 -12.23
C THR A 81 -7.95 -1.53 -11.17
N LEU A 82 -6.80 -2.04 -10.74
CA LEU A 82 -5.85 -1.25 -9.97
C LEU A 82 -5.35 -0.06 -10.81
N GLY A 83 -5.36 1.12 -10.20
CA GLY A 83 -4.83 2.35 -10.76
C GLY A 83 -3.44 2.64 -10.17
N GLN A 84 -3.30 3.82 -9.56
CA GLN A 84 -2.08 4.20 -8.88
C GLN A 84 -1.87 3.42 -7.57
N LEU A 85 -0.60 3.06 -7.32
CA LEU A 85 -0.15 2.42 -6.09
C LEU A 85 0.88 3.32 -5.42
N ALA A 86 0.72 3.56 -4.13
CA ALA A 86 1.61 4.37 -3.31
C ALA A 86 2.07 3.59 -2.07
N ARG A 87 3.27 3.89 -1.60
CA ARG A 87 3.89 3.23 -0.45
C ARG A 87 4.68 4.23 0.37
N GLU A 88 4.52 4.15 1.68
CA GLU A 88 5.28 4.93 2.65
C GLU A 88 5.75 3.98 3.75
N CYS A 89 7.07 3.96 3.99
CA CYS A 89 7.66 3.13 5.03
C CYS A 89 8.31 4.03 6.08
N GLN A 90 7.99 3.79 7.35
CA GLN A 90 8.55 4.52 8.48
C GLN A 90 9.15 3.51 9.46
N ARG A 91 10.42 3.71 9.82
CA ARG A 91 11.08 2.92 10.87
C ARG A 91 10.60 3.39 12.24
N LEU A 92 10.21 2.45 13.09
CA LEU A 92 9.86 2.72 14.49
C LEU A 92 11.09 2.56 15.39
N GLU A 93 10.98 3.06 16.62
CA GLU A 93 12.04 2.98 17.64
C GLU A 93 12.39 1.54 18.05
N ASP A 94 11.43 0.61 17.92
CA ASP A 94 11.61 -0.83 18.18
C ASP A 94 12.31 -1.59 17.04
N GLY A 95 12.69 -0.88 15.96
CA GLY A 95 13.30 -1.45 14.76
C GLY A 95 12.32 -2.09 13.79
N SER A 96 11.02 -2.10 14.09
CA SER A 96 9.99 -2.50 13.13
C SER A 96 9.81 -1.42 12.05
N ILE A 97 9.16 -1.79 10.95
CA ILE A 97 8.77 -0.85 9.89
C ILE A 97 7.25 -0.79 9.82
N ARG A 98 6.70 0.41 9.96
CA ARG A 98 5.29 0.70 9.64
C ARG A 98 5.21 1.01 8.16
N VAL A 99 4.35 0.27 7.47
CA VAL A 99 4.07 0.45 6.06
C VAL A 99 2.66 1.00 5.90
N LYS A 100 2.52 2.06 5.11
CA LYS A 100 1.24 2.55 4.60
C LYS A 100 1.19 2.27 3.12
N ILE A 101 0.06 1.75 2.65
CA ILE A 101 -0.15 1.39 1.26
C ILE A 101 -1.35 2.16 0.75
N GLY A 102 -1.11 3.04 -0.20
CA GLY A 102 -2.15 3.73 -0.96
C GLY A 102 -2.52 2.93 -2.20
N VAL A 103 -3.81 2.75 -2.43
CA VAL A 103 -4.32 2.09 -3.64
C VAL A 103 -5.43 2.91 -4.22
N GLU A 104 -5.33 3.16 -5.53
CA GLU A 104 -6.42 3.64 -6.34
C GLU A 104 -7.04 2.48 -7.13
N VAL A 105 -8.36 2.52 -7.25
CA VAL A 105 -9.16 1.60 -8.05
C VAL A 105 -9.98 2.41 -9.03
N LYS A 106 -10.00 1.92 -10.26
CA LYS A 106 -10.85 2.44 -11.33
C LYS A 106 -11.89 1.40 -11.70
N VAL A 107 -13.15 1.81 -11.82
CA VAL A 107 -14.23 0.98 -12.35
C VAL A 107 -14.64 1.51 -13.72
N LEU A 108 -14.64 0.64 -14.73
CA LEU A 108 -15.10 0.91 -16.08
C LEU A 108 -16.40 0.14 -16.33
N LEU A 109 -17.42 0.82 -16.85
CA LEU A 109 -18.67 0.20 -17.26
C LEU A 109 -18.45 -0.60 -18.55
N GLY A 110 -18.94 -1.83 -18.56
CA GLY A 110 -18.98 -2.66 -19.77
C GLY A 110 -20.20 -2.36 -20.64
N PRO A 111 -20.36 -3.02 -21.79
CA PRO A 111 -21.48 -2.80 -22.72
C PRO A 111 -22.86 -3.03 -22.09
N GLY A 112 -22.93 -3.95 -21.12
CA GLY A 112 -24.15 -4.18 -20.33
C GLY A 112 -24.18 -3.39 -19.02
N GLY A 113 -23.17 -2.59 -18.70
CA GLY A 113 -23.08 -1.86 -17.45
C GLY A 113 -24.06 -0.69 -17.37
N ALA A 114 -24.49 -0.36 -16.16
CA ALA A 114 -25.26 0.85 -15.88
C ALA A 114 -24.53 1.68 -14.81
N PRO A 115 -24.69 3.01 -14.81
CA PRO A 115 -24.20 3.87 -13.74
C PRO A 115 -24.69 3.43 -12.37
N GLY A 116 -23.87 3.65 -11.34
CA GLY A 116 -24.19 3.20 -9.99
C GLY A 116 -22.98 3.13 -9.07
N ARG A 117 -23.19 2.49 -7.91
CA ARG A 117 -22.14 2.24 -6.91
C ARG A 117 -21.61 0.82 -7.06
N PHE A 118 -20.28 0.69 -7.09
CA PHE A 118 -19.57 -0.57 -7.24
C PHE A 118 -18.66 -0.78 -6.04
N ASP A 119 -18.85 -1.90 -5.33
CA ASP A 119 -17.97 -2.28 -4.24
C ASP A 119 -16.85 -3.19 -4.73
N VAL A 120 -15.63 -2.69 -4.65
CA VAL A 120 -14.42 -3.36 -5.12
C VAL A 120 -13.61 -3.84 -3.90
N PRO A 121 -13.48 -5.16 -3.68
CA PRO A 121 -12.58 -5.67 -2.66
C PRO A 121 -11.13 -5.51 -3.12
N VAL A 122 -10.32 -4.86 -2.30
CA VAL A 122 -8.88 -4.70 -2.47
C VAL A 122 -8.18 -5.45 -1.35
N THR A 123 -7.31 -6.38 -1.70
CA THR A 123 -6.48 -7.12 -0.75
C THR A 123 -5.06 -6.58 -0.79
N LEU A 124 -4.56 -6.21 0.38
CA LEU A 124 -3.21 -5.74 0.61
C LEU A 124 -2.50 -6.75 1.51
N SER A 125 -1.29 -7.14 1.13
CA SER A 125 -0.53 -8.10 1.94
C SER A 125 0.95 -7.78 1.93
N ILE A 126 1.60 -8.07 3.05
CA ILE A 126 3.05 -8.09 3.16
C ILE A 126 3.49 -9.53 3.26
N ARG A 127 4.47 -9.92 2.46
CA ARG A 127 5.03 -11.27 2.45
C ARG A 127 6.50 -11.24 2.80
N TYR A 128 6.96 -12.30 3.43
CA TYR A 128 8.37 -12.56 3.69
C TYR A 128 8.64 -14.01 3.30
N ASN A 129 9.60 -14.24 2.40
CA ASN A 129 9.87 -15.57 1.83
C ASN A 129 8.59 -16.27 1.34
N GLU A 130 7.81 -15.58 0.49
CA GLU A 130 6.52 -16.02 -0.06
C GLU A 130 5.38 -16.27 0.97
N LYS A 131 5.63 -16.15 2.28
CA LYS A 131 4.60 -16.35 3.31
C LYS A 131 3.95 -15.02 3.68
N PRO A 132 2.61 -14.94 3.72
CA PRO A 132 1.94 -13.72 4.18
C PRO A 132 2.24 -13.50 5.66
N VAL A 133 2.86 -12.36 5.98
CA VAL A 133 3.10 -11.88 7.35
C VAL A 133 1.84 -11.20 7.87
N THR A 134 1.27 -10.33 7.05
CA THR A 134 0.03 -9.63 7.32
C THR A 134 -0.76 -9.46 6.03
N SER A 135 -2.09 -9.53 6.12
CA SER A 135 -2.99 -9.41 4.97
C SER A 135 -4.29 -8.77 5.44
N ARG A 136 -4.76 -7.76 4.71
CA ARG A 136 -6.03 -7.08 4.98
C ARG A 136 -6.79 -6.89 3.67
N THR A 137 -8.10 -7.11 3.72
CA THR A 137 -8.99 -6.83 2.59
C THR A 137 -9.91 -5.68 2.96
N ALA A 138 -9.82 -4.59 2.21
CA ALA A 138 -10.70 -3.43 2.30
C ALA A 138 -11.72 -3.44 1.15
N ARG A 139 -12.91 -2.89 1.37
CA ARG A 139 -13.90 -2.70 0.29
C ARG A 139 -13.94 -1.23 -0.08
N LEU A 140 -13.45 -0.90 -1.27
CA LEU A 140 -13.52 0.44 -1.83
C LEU A 140 -14.80 0.56 -2.62
N SER A 141 -15.58 1.56 -2.28
CA SER A 141 -16.84 1.79 -2.94
C SER A 141 -16.61 2.91 -3.97
N VAL A 142 -16.90 2.63 -5.25
CA VAL A 142 -16.63 3.49 -6.41
C VAL A 142 -17.96 3.90 -7.03
N THR A 143 -18.19 5.20 -7.24
CA THR A 143 -19.40 5.69 -7.93
C THR A 143 -19.05 5.99 -9.38
N VAL A 144 -19.89 5.53 -10.30
CA VAL A 144 -19.89 5.97 -11.69
C VAL A 144 -21.17 6.78 -11.92
N GLY A 145 -21.01 8.06 -12.27
CA GLY A 145 -22.11 8.98 -12.51
C GLY A 145 -22.89 8.70 -13.79
N PRO A 146 -24.11 9.24 -13.93
CA PRO A 146 -24.87 9.15 -15.17
C PRO A 146 -24.12 9.85 -16.31
N GLY A 147 -23.95 9.14 -17.44
CA GLY A 147 -23.18 9.66 -18.59
C GLY A 147 -21.67 9.47 -18.48
N GLU A 148 -21.15 8.98 -17.35
CA GLU A 148 -19.74 8.63 -17.19
C GLU A 148 -19.51 7.17 -17.58
N ALA A 149 -18.39 6.90 -18.26
CA ALA A 149 -17.99 5.53 -18.58
C ALA A 149 -17.22 4.86 -17.43
N GLN A 150 -16.62 5.65 -16.53
CA GLN A 150 -15.73 5.17 -15.49
C GLN A 150 -15.80 6.02 -14.23
N GLY A 151 -15.41 5.43 -13.09
CA GLY A 151 -15.28 6.10 -11.81
C GLY A 151 -14.00 5.66 -11.10
N PHE A 152 -13.58 6.46 -10.11
CA PHE A 152 -12.33 6.24 -9.37
C PHE A 152 -12.59 6.29 -7.87
N ALA A 153 -11.82 5.53 -7.11
CA ALA A 153 -11.75 5.65 -5.65
C ALA A 153 -10.34 5.29 -5.18
N SER A 154 -9.87 5.96 -4.14
CA SER A 154 -8.58 5.67 -3.52
C SER A 154 -8.74 5.44 -2.03
N THR A 155 -7.93 4.56 -1.46
CA THR A 155 -7.79 4.39 -0.02
C THR A 155 -6.31 4.36 0.37
N VAL A 156 -6.02 4.74 1.60
CA VAL A 156 -4.71 4.53 2.22
C VAL A 156 -4.93 3.62 3.42
N GLU A 157 -4.41 2.41 3.34
CA GLU A 157 -4.43 1.48 4.45
C GLU A 157 -3.12 1.58 5.21
N ASP A 158 -3.24 1.82 6.51
CA ASP A 158 -2.15 2.00 7.42
C ASP A 158 -2.04 0.81 8.40
N ASN A 159 -1.07 0.93 9.32
CA ASN A 159 -0.84 -0.02 10.39
C ASN A 159 -0.46 -1.44 9.92
N PHE A 160 0.19 -1.55 8.76
CA PHE A 160 0.95 -2.76 8.44
C PHE A 160 2.29 -2.70 9.15
N ILE A 161 2.53 -3.63 10.08
CA ILE A 161 3.78 -3.70 10.85
C ILE A 161 4.61 -4.86 10.33
N VAL A 162 5.83 -4.54 9.89
CA VAL A 162 6.88 -5.50 9.55
C VAL A 162 7.77 -5.68 10.77
N PRO A 163 7.83 -6.88 11.37
CA PRO A 163 8.71 -7.14 12.50
C PRO A 163 10.18 -6.91 12.13
N ALA A 164 10.99 -6.41 13.08
CA ALA A 164 12.42 -6.09 12.86
C ALA A 164 13.20 -7.24 12.18
N ALA A 165 12.91 -8.49 12.53
CA ALA A 165 13.53 -9.69 11.98
C ALA A 165 13.29 -9.93 10.47
N MET A 166 12.32 -9.24 9.86
CA MET A 166 11.92 -9.40 8.45
C MET A 166 12.10 -8.12 7.63
N THR A 167 12.71 -7.08 8.21
CA THR A 167 12.82 -5.75 7.59
C THR A 167 13.77 -5.69 6.40
N ALA A 168 14.66 -6.68 6.24
CA ALA A 168 15.64 -6.72 5.15
C ALA A 168 15.03 -7.11 3.80
N ASP A 169 14.14 -8.11 3.77
CA ASP A 169 13.70 -8.78 2.53
C ASP A 169 12.20 -9.09 2.51
N TYR A 170 11.37 -8.11 2.84
CA TYR A 170 9.92 -8.23 2.70
C TYR A 170 9.44 -7.71 1.34
N GLU A 171 8.25 -8.12 0.95
CA GLU A 171 7.58 -7.76 -0.30
C GLU A 171 6.17 -7.24 0.00
N ILE A 172 5.69 -6.27 -0.78
CA ILE A 172 4.36 -5.68 -0.63
C ILE A 172 3.53 -6.05 -1.85
N PHE A 173 2.30 -6.54 -1.63
CA PHE A 173 1.37 -6.91 -2.69
C PHE A 173 0.03 -6.19 -2.57
N ALA A 174 -0.52 -5.79 -3.71
CA ALA A 174 -1.88 -5.25 -3.84
C ALA A 174 -2.64 -6.02 -4.92
N ALA A 175 -3.89 -6.38 -4.64
CA ALA A 175 -4.75 -7.08 -5.57
C ALA A 175 -6.21 -6.60 -5.46
N VAL A 176 -6.89 -6.51 -6.60
CA VAL A 176 -8.33 -6.29 -6.70
C VAL A 176 -9.02 -7.63 -6.93
N GLY A 177 -10.11 -7.87 -6.21
CA GLY A 177 -10.85 -9.14 -6.26
C GLY A 177 -10.31 -10.19 -5.31
N GLY A 178 -10.84 -11.41 -5.44
CA GLY A 178 -10.29 -12.58 -4.78
C GLY A 178 -9.00 -12.99 -5.47
N ALA A 179 -7.87 -12.44 -5.04
CA ALA A 179 -6.56 -12.93 -5.45
C ALA A 179 -6.48 -14.42 -5.08
N LYS A 180 -6.69 -15.31 -6.06
CA LYS A 180 -6.29 -16.70 -5.87
C LYS A 180 -4.79 -16.65 -5.60
N ALA A 181 -4.37 -17.20 -4.46
CA ALA A 181 -2.95 -17.40 -4.19
C ALA A 181 -2.27 -17.95 -5.44
N PRO A 182 -1.07 -17.46 -5.83
CA PRO A 182 -0.42 -17.89 -7.04
C PRO A 182 -0.41 -19.42 -7.05
N ALA A 183 -1.04 -20.00 -8.08
CA ALA A 183 -1.05 -21.43 -8.22
C ALA A 183 0.41 -21.86 -8.33
N LYS A 184 0.89 -22.66 -7.37
CA LYS A 184 2.25 -23.20 -7.38
C LYS A 184 2.56 -23.68 -8.81
N PRO A 185 3.70 -23.30 -9.41
CA PRO A 185 4.03 -23.74 -10.75
C PRO A 185 3.95 -25.26 -10.77
N LYS A 186 3.02 -25.81 -11.56
CA LYS A 186 2.91 -27.27 -11.71
C LYS A 186 4.28 -27.74 -12.20
N PRO A 187 4.92 -28.72 -11.54
CA PRO A 187 6.23 -29.20 -11.98
C PRO A 187 6.08 -29.64 -13.43
N ARG A 188 6.76 -28.93 -14.34
CA ARG A 188 6.91 -29.34 -15.73
C ARG A 188 7.49 -30.75 -15.68
N ARG A 189 6.68 -31.77 -16.00
CA ARG A 189 7.19 -33.10 -16.27
C ARG A 189 8.22 -32.93 -17.37
N LYS A 190 9.48 -33.24 -17.05
CA LYS A 190 10.56 -33.34 -18.05
C LYS A 190 10.01 -34.19 -19.20
N PRO A 191 10.11 -33.73 -20.46
CA PRO A 191 9.80 -34.56 -21.60
C PRO A 191 10.61 -35.85 -21.47
N ALA A 192 9.94 -37.00 -21.49
CA ALA A 192 10.63 -38.27 -21.54
C ALA A 192 11.51 -38.27 -22.80
N VAL A 193 12.82 -38.45 -22.59
CA VAL A 193 13.79 -38.64 -23.67
C VAL A 193 13.29 -39.82 -24.50
N ALA A 194 12.96 -39.55 -25.77
CA ALA A 194 12.65 -40.59 -26.72
C ALA A 194 13.89 -41.47 -26.90
N THR A 195 13.78 -42.73 -26.50
CA THR A 195 14.76 -43.77 -26.80
C THR A 195 14.81 -43.98 -28.31
N VAL A 196 15.97 -43.71 -28.91
CA VAL A 196 16.27 -44.03 -30.32
C VAL A 196 16.36 -45.55 -30.45
N PRO A 197 15.63 -46.21 -31.36
CA PRO A 197 15.77 -47.64 -31.58
C PRO A 197 17.04 -47.95 -32.40
N GLU A 198 17.92 -48.78 -31.83
CA GLU A 198 19.00 -49.46 -32.56
C GLU A 198 18.40 -50.34 -33.66
N THR A 199 18.71 -50.02 -34.92
CA THR A 199 18.38 -50.87 -36.06
C THR A 199 19.55 -51.81 -36.31
N GLY A 200 19.34 -53.09 -36.01
CA GLY A 200 20.29 -54.16 -36.28
C GLY A 200 20.52 -54.36 -37.79
N GLY A 201 21.77 -54.24 -38.21
CA GLY A 201 22.24 -54.67 -39.52
C GLY A 201 22.75 -56.10 -39.45
N ALA A 202 21.94 -57.06 -39.89
CA ALA A 202 22.36 -58.43 -40.18
C ALA A 202 22.59 -58.58 -41.68
N GLY A 203 23.69 -59.25 -42.01
CA GLY A 203 24.33 -59.26 -43.32
C GLY A 203 23.53 -59.92 -44.44
N ALA A 204 23.79 -59.43 -45.65
CA ALA A 204 23.63 -60.18 -46.89
C ALA A 204 25.03 -60.29 -47.52
N ALA A 205 25.62 -61.47 -47.42
CA ALA A 205 26.78 -61.88 -48.19
C ALA A 205 26.61 -63.36 -48.55
N GLN A 206 26.47 -63.58 -49.86
CA GLN A 206 26.66 -64.83 -50.61
C GLN A 206 25.59 -65.91 -50.48
#